data_AF-A0A925XMI6-F1
#
_entry.id   AF-A0A925XMI6-F1
#
_cell.length_a   1.000
_cell.length_b   1.000
_cell.length_c   1.000
_cell.angle_alpha   90.00
_cell.angle_beta   90.00
_cell.angle_gamma   90.00
#
_symmetry.space_group_name_H-M   'P 1'
#
loop_
_entity.id
_entity.type
_entity.pdbx_description
1 polymer ?
#
loop_
_entity_poly.entity_id
_entity_poly.type
_entity_poly.pdbx_seq_one_letter_code
_entity_poly.pdbx_strand_id
1 'polypeptide(L)' 'MNLRPWIARALWSGAASLGIGLVAGLLSLVLKATGDGSGAAAVRGVMLVAISVGGLAVVALVVLLAANELQKPDDK' A
#
# COMPACT_ATOMS: atom_id res chain seq x y z
N MET A 1 9.46 2.82 -23.37
CA MET A 1 10.30 2.40 -22.21
C MET A 1 9.67 1.16 -21.58
N ASN A 2 10.41 0.15 -21.14
CA ASN A 2 9.80 -1.02 -20.48
C ASN A 2 9.33 -0.66 -19.06
N LEU A 3 8.04 -0.33 -18.90
CA LEU A 3 7.42 0.06 -17.62
C LEU A 3 7.01 -1.12 -16.74
N ARG A 4 6.96 -2.35 -17.29
CA ARG A 4 6.58 -3.58 -16.59
C ARG A 4 7.26 -3.81 -15.21
N PRO A 5 8.59 -3.66 -15.05
CA PRO A 5 9.23 -3.87 -13.74
C PRO A 5 8.83 -2.83 -12.70
N TRP A 6 8.47 -1.61 -13.12
CA TRP A 6 8.00 -0.55 -12.22
C TRP A 6 6.57 -0.79 -11.77
N ILE A 7 5.70 -1.27 -12.66
CA ILE A 7 4.33 -1.68 -12.33
C ILE A 7 4.35 -2.84 -11.33
N ALA A 8 5.17 -3.86 -11.57
CA ALA A 8 5.31 -4.99 -10.65
C ALA A 8 5.81 -4.56 -9.26
N ARG A 9 6.78 -3.63 -9.20
CA ARG A 9 7.27 -3.06 -7.94
C ARG A 9 6.20 -2.27 -7.20
N ALA A 10 5.43 -1.44 -7.90
CA ALA A 10 4.33 -0.66 -7.31
C ALA A 10 3.22 -1.57 -6.77
N LEU A 11 2.91 -2.67 -7.46
CA LEU A 11 1.94 -3.66 -7.02
C LEU A 11 2.41 -4.38 -5.75
N TRP A 12 3.68 -4.80 -5.72
CA TRP A 12 4.29 -5.47 -4.57
C TRP A 12 4.41 -4.57 -3.35
N SER A 13 4.81 -3.30 -3.53
CA SER A 13 4.86 -2.34 -2.42
C SER A 13 3.48 -2.03 -1.86
N GLY A 14 2.46 -1.91 -2.72
CA GLY A 14 1.06 -1.78 -2.30
C GLY A 14 0.58 -3.00 -1.51
N ALA A 15 0.84 -4.21 -2.01
CA ALA A 15 0.47 -5.47 -1.34
C ALA A 15 1.17 -5.63 0.02
N ALA A 16 2.47 -5.32 0.10
CA ALA A 16 3.22 -5.34 1.35
C ALA A 16 2.65 -4.35 2.37
N SER A 17 2.27 -3.15 1.92
CA SER A 17 1.66 -2.12 2.78
C SER A 17 0.31 -2.58 3.35
N LEU A 18 -0.53 -3.22 2.54
CA LEU A 18 -1.79 -3.83 3.01
C LEU A 18 -1.53 -4.95 4.02
N GLY A 19 -0.52 -5.79 3.79
CA GLY A 19 -0.11 -6.85 4.72
C GLY A 19 0.31 -6.28 6.08
N ILE A 20 1.15 -5.23 6.08
CA ILE A 20 1.57 -4.54 7.31
C ILE A 20 0.35 -3.92 8.02
N GLY A 21 -0.56 -3.28 7.29
CA GLY A 21 -1.78 -2.71 7.85
C GLY A 21 -2.67 -3.76 8.53
N LEU A 22 -2.78 -4.95 7.94
CA LEU A 22 -3.58 -6.05 8.49
C LEU A 22 -2.95 -6.64 9.75
N VAL A 23 -1.63 -6.85 9.75
CA VAL A 23 -0.87 -7.29 10.94
C VAL A 23 -0.97 -6.26 12.07
N ALA A 24 -0.83 -4.97 11.76
CA ALA A 24 -1.04 -3.90 12.73
C ALA A 24 -2.47 -3.89 13.27
N GLY A 25 -3.49 -4.08 12.42
CA GLY A 25 -4.87 -4.18 12.87
C GLY A 25 -5.10 -5.31 13.89
N LEU A 26 -4.55 -6.51 13.61
CA LEU A 26 -4.61 -7.65 14.53
C LEU A 26 -3.89 -7.37 15.85
N LEU A 27 -2.69 -6.80 15.80
CA LEU A 27 -1.93 -6.39 16.98
C LEU A 27 -2.69 -5.37 17.84
N SER A 28 -3.37 -4.41 17.22
CA SER A 28 -4.19 -3.42 17.93
C SER A 28 -5.35 -4.08 18.68
N LEU A 29 -6.00 -5.10 18.08
CA LEU A 29 -7.06 -5.86 18.74
C LEU A 29 -6.53 -6.68 19.93
N VAL A 30 -5.38 -7.34 19.77
CA VAL A 30 -4.74 -8.11 20.85
C VAL A 30 -4.36 -7.20 22.01
N LEU A 31 -3.68 -6.08 21.72
CA LEU A 31 -3.27 -5.12 22.75
C LEU A 31 -4.45 -4.50 23.49
N LYS A 32 -5.55 -4.24 22.76
CA LYS A 32 -6.79 -3.75 23.36
C LYS A 32 -7.44 -4.82 24.25
N ALA A 33 -7.39 -6.09 23.85
CA ALA A 33 -7.90 -7.21 24.65
C ALA A 33 -7.06 -7.44 25.93
N THR A 34 -5.76 -7.15 25.91
CA THR A 34 -4.88 -7.22 27.08
C THR A 34 -4.90 -5.97 27.96
N GLY A 35 -5.71 -4.96 27.62
CA GLY A 35 -5.84 -3.73 28.39
C GLY A 35 -4.74 -2.68 28.15
N ASP A 36 -3.83 -2.90 27.19
CA ASP A 36 -2.80 -1.94 26.83
C ASP A 36 -3.30 -0.95 25.78
N GLY A 37 -3.97 0.09 26.26
CA GLY A 37 -4.46 1.19 25.42
C GLY A 37 -3.34 2.00 24.75
N SER A 38 -2.16 2.06 25.36
CA SER A 38 -1.03 2.85 24.84
C SER A 38 -0.39 2.16 23.64
N GLY A 39 -0.14 0.85 23.75
CA GLY A 39 0.31 0.02 22.65
C GLY A 39 -0.70 -0.01 21.51
N ALA A 40 -2.00 -0.13 21.82
CA ALA A 40 -3.05 -0.12 20.80
C ALA A 40 -3.11 1.20 20.01
N ALA A 41 -2.82 2.34 20.66
CA ALA A 41 -2.75 3.65 20.00
C ALA A 41 -1.51 3.78 19.09
N ALA A 42 -0.34 3.32 19.55
CA ALA A 42 0.88 3.31 18.74
C ALA A 42 0.70 2.47 17.46
N VAL A 43 0.09 1.29 17.57
CA VAL A 43 -0.15 0.40 16.44
C VAL A 43 -1.15 0.98 15.43
N ARG A 44 -2.13 1.78 15.87
CA ARG A 44 -3.00 2.53 14.93
C ARG A 44 -2.23 3.55 14.11
N GLY A 45 -1.19 4.18 14.68
CA GLY A 45 -0.29 5.05 13.94
C GLY A 45 0.41 4.30 12.79
N VAL A 46 0.92 3.10 13.06
CA VAL A 46 1.53 2.23 12.04
C VAL A 46 0.51 1.86 10.96
N MET A 47 -0.73 1.53 11.34
CA MET A 47 -1.80 1.24 10.40
C MET A 47 -2.13 2.42 9.47
N LEU A 48 -2.17 3.65 10.00
CA LEU A 48 -2.40 4.85 9.18
C LEU A 48 -1.28 5.09 8.17
N VAL A 49 -0.02 4.90 8.58
CA VAL A 49 1.14 5.02 7.69
C VAL A 49 1.05 3.96 6.59
N ALA A 50 0.75 2.71 6.93
CA ALA A 50 0.60 1.63 5.97
C ALA A 50 -0.50 1.89 4.93
N ILE A 51 -1.66 2.41 5.36
CA ILE A 51 -2.74 2.81 4.45
C ILE A 51 -2.31 3.97 3.55
N SER A 52 -1.63 4.97 4.11
CA SER A 52 -1.14 6.13 3.35
C SER A 52 -0.14 5.73 2.27
N VAL A 53 0.81 4.85 2.61
CA VAL A 53 1.80 4.30 1.67
C VAL A 53 1.11 3.43 0.62
N GLY A 54 0.13 2.61 1.01
CA GLY A 54 -0.69 1.84 0.07
C GLY A 54 -1.45 2.73 -0.92
N GLY A 55 -2.03 3.84 -0.45
CA GLY A 55 -2.68 4.83 -1.30
C GLY A 55 -1.73 5.47 -2.31
N LEU A 56 -0.54 5.87 -1.87
CA LEU A 56 0.50 6.39 -2.77
C LEU A 56 0.95 5.36 -3.80
N ALA A 57 1.06 4.08 -3.42
CA ALA A 57 1.40 3.00 -4.34
C ALA A 57 0.33 2.83 -5.43
N VAL A 58 -0.96 2.92 -5.07
CA VAL A 58 -2.07 2.89 -6.05
C VAL A 58 -1.99 4.07 -7.01
N VAL A 59 -1.75 5.29 -6.53
CA VAL A 59 -1.59 6.47 -7.38
C VAL A 59 -0.43 6.29 -8.35
N ALA A 60 0.73 5.82 -7.87
CA ALA A 60 1.88 5.53 -8.72
C ALA A 60 1.55 4.48 -9.79
N LEU A 61 0.77 3.46 -9.44
CA LEU A 61 0.33 2.41 -10.36
C LEU A 61 -0.58 2.96 -11.46
N VAL A 62 -1.53 3.83 -11.11
CA VAL A 62 -2.41 4.52 -12.07
C VAL A 62 -1.60 5.37 -13.03
N VAL A 63 -0.64 6.15 -12.53
CA VAL A 63 0.25 6.97 -13.37
C VAL A 63 1.08 6.10 -14.31
N LEU A 64 1.64 4.98 -13.83
CA LEU A 64 2.41 4.05 -14.65
C LEU A 64 1.54 3.37 -15.72
N LEU A 65 0.28 3.03 -15.40
CA LEU A 65 -0.66 2.48 -16.38
C LEU A 65 -1.01 3.50 -17.46
N ALA A 66 -1.30 4.75 -17.06
CA ALA A 66 -1.61 5.84 -17.98
C ALA A 66 -0.42 6.14 -18.91
N ALA A 67 0.80 6.19 -18.37
CA ALA A 67 2.01 6.36 -19.15
C ALA A 67 2.26 5.18 -20.11
N ASN A 68 1.87 3.97 -19.74
CA ASN A 68 1.97 2.79 -20.60
C ASN A 68 0.96 2.82 -21.75
N GLU A 69 -0.28 3.27 -21.52
CA GLU A 69 -1.27 3.47 -22.58
C GLU A 69 -0.89 4.60 -23.53
N LEU A 70 -0.36 5.73 -23.04
CA LEU A 70 0.15 6.81 -23.89
C LEU A 70 1.35 6.41 -24.77
N GLN A 71 2.06 5.34 -24.40
CA GLN A 71 3.19 4.80 -25.17
C GLN A 71 2.79 3.71 -26.16
N LYS A 72 1.53 3.24 -26.16
CA LYS A 72 1.06 2.34 -27.23
C LYS A 72 0.98 3.12 -28.54
N PRO A 73 1.56 2.62 -29.64
CA PRO A 73 1.33 3.22 -30.94
C PRO A 73 -0.18 3.18 -31.25
N ASP A 74 -0.66 4.29 -31.80
CA ASP A 74 -2.04 4.47 -32.28
C ASP A 74 -2.25 3.47 -33.43
N ASP A 75 -2.71 2.25 -33.11
CA ASP A 75 -3.16 1.27 -34.11
C ASP A 75 -4.45 1.84 -34.73
N LYS A 76 -4.27 2.67 -35.76
CA LYS A 76 -5.32 3.07 -36.70
C LYS A 76 -5.35 2.13 -37.89
#